data_AF-A0A6A6C4F9-F1
#
_entry.id   AF-A0A6A6C4F9-F1
#
_cell.length_a   1.000
_cell.length_b   1.000
_cell.length_c   1.000
_cell.angle_alpha   90.00
_cell.angle_beta   90.00
_cell.angle_gamma   90.00
#
_symmetry.space_group_name_H-M   'P 1'
#
loop_
_entity.id
_entity.type
_entity.pdbx_description
1 polymer ?
#
loop_
_entity_poly.entity_id
_entity_poly.type
_entity_poly.pdbx_seq_one_letter_code
_entity_poly.pdbx_strand_id
1 'polypeptide(L)'
;MSKHIDLIRNVSLPGKAIGTVWDVWIVGLKIDAIVPHDDKSPSHTYSTLDGRGALLAPSLCHPRVRLDAMNFSSEQQALHKSTEPNAKDLLPQWAKDYGLSMTGYRKMHGLCSAGVTHMRALVEVKADDSATRILDAAVEMRNRFEQEGRCIVQICAMFRGPLISSTDGERGRASSERLIQNVASRAGVDAIGSVPALEANTNDREAHIETMVDLAIALDLHLDLELERNLSTNPSVWDVLEVLKTKEWSKRTTRKTVLLSGSNSVFDLSDPEKGRLRDEMADFPSTFVYTQSDELNKTRKVISLIRDQGIRVCFGVEASDDMGPTPESYDPVKSISTDDDASRELGEADAELLYEGVCRRPRQGIGHGKKMIQGLELKVGADANFVLFDHEQTTFTEVLSPHAGFWGRQVLLQGSLVAC
;
A
#
# COMPACT_ATOMS: atom_id res chain seq x y z
N MET A 1 -10.75 16.17 -16.67
CA MET A 1 -9.37 16.66 -16.86
C MET A 1 -8.92 17.24 -15.54
N SER A 2 -7.80 16.75 -14.98
CA SER A 2 -7.23 17.27 -13.73
C SER A 2 -6.68 18.68 -13.94
N LYS A 3 -6.79 19.53 -12.92
CA LYS A 3 -6.28 20.91 -12.96
C LYS A 3 -4.83 20.89 -12.47
N HIS A 4 -3.89 21.33 -13.30
CA HIS A 4 -2.51 21.51 -12.88
C HIS A 4 -2.39 22.69 -11.91
N ILE A 5 -1.60 22.55 -10.85
CA ILE A 5 -1.35 23.56 -9.82
C ILE A 5 0.13 23.92 -9.87
N ASP A 6 0.42 25.20 -10.09
CA ASP A 6 1.79 25.73 -10.15
C ASP A 6 2.29 26.16 -8.77
N LEU A 7 1.36 26.51 -7.87
CA LEU A 7 1.67 27.07 -6.56
C LEU A 7 0.65 26.63 -5.51
N ILE A 8 1.12 25.99 -4.44
CA ILE A 8 0.34 25.72 -3.22
C ILE A 8 0.79 26.71 -2.16
N ARG A 9 -0.11 27.52 -1.62
CA ARG A 9 0.21 28.61 -0.72
C ARG A 9 -0.31 28.39 0.67
N ASN A 10 0.30 29.08 1.64
CA ASN A 10 -0.21 29.18 2.99
C ASN A 10 -0.47 27.77 3.58
N VAL A 11 0.56 26.93 3.62
CA VAL A 11 0.47 25.57 4.16
C VAL A 11 1.45 25.38 5.31
N SER A 12 1.07 24.58 6.31
CA SER A 12 2.03 24.01 7.24
C SER A 12 2.76 22.83 6.58
N LEU A 13 4.03 22.63 6.94
CA LEU A 13 4.89 21.62 6.32
C LEU A 13 5.57 20.73 7.36
N PRO A 14 5.66 19.41 7.09
CA PRO A 14 6.44 18.49 7.93
C PRO A 14 7.91 18.92 8.04
N GLY A 15 8.49 18.80 9.23
CA GLY A 15 9.87 19.21 9.49
C GLY A 15 10.11 20.73 9.56
N LYS A 16 9.06 21.55 9.47
CA LYS A 16 9.11 23.00 9.78
C LYS A 16 8.55 23.25 11.17
N ALA A 17 8.87 24.41 11.74
CA ALA A 17 8.37 24.77 13.07
C ALA A 17 6.84 24.92 13.05
N ILE A 18 6.17 24.35 14.05
CA ILE A 18 4.72 24.46 14.23
C ILE A 18 4.31 25.95 14.26
N GLY A 19 3.23 26.29 13.56
CA GLY A 19 2.73 27.66 13.42
C GLY A 19 3.41 28.49 12.33
N THR A 20 4.41 27.94 11.61
CA THR A 20 4.95 28.58 10.40
C THR A 20 4.23 28.09 9.16
N VAL A 21 4.01 29.01 8.20
CA VAL A 21 3.35 28.73 6.92
C VAL A 21 4.26 29.02 5.74
N TRP A 22 4.08 28.24 4.68
CA TRP A 22 5.00 28.18 3.55
C TRP A 22 4.23 28.14 2.22
N ASP A 23 4.93 28.52 1.15
CA ASP A 23 4.50 28.42 -0.25
C ASP A 23 5.38 27.38 -0.97
N VAL A 24 4.74 26.48 -1.72
CA VAL A 24 5.38 25.39 -2.47
C VAL A 24 5.13 25.59 -3.96
N TRP A 25 6.22 25.85 -4.69
CA TRP A 25 6.21 26.01 -6.15
C TRP A 25 6.40 24.67 -6.85
N ILE A 26 5.63 24.46 -7.90
CA ILE A 26 5.61 23.24 -8.70
C ILE A 26 5.91 23.64 -10.15
N VAL A 27 6.90 22.97 -10.75
CA VAL A 27 7.23 23.12 -12.17
C VAL A 27 7.24 21.74 -12.81
N GLY A 28 6.32 21.53 -13.75
CA GLY A 28 6.09 20.20 -14.32
C GLY A 28 5.61 19.24 -13.23
N LEU A 29 6.31 18.11 -13.05
CA LEU A 29 5.87 17.05 -12.13
C LEU A 29 6.52 17.15 -10.73
N LYS A 30 7.27 18.22 -10.44
CA LYS A 30 8.20 18.30 -9.31
C LYS A 30 8.09 19.59 -8.52
N ILE A 31 8.54 19.52 -7.27
CA ILE A 31 8.76 20.68 -6.41
C ILE A 31 9.95 21.47 -6.95
N ASP A 32 9.74 22.74 -7.24
CA ASP A 32 10.79 23.67 -7.69
C ASP A 32 11.37 24.47 -6.52
N ALA A 33 10.49 25.01 -5.67
CA ALA A 33 10.90 25.82 -4.52
C ALA A 33 9.95 25.65 -3.34
N ILE A 34 10.48 25.83 -2.12
CA ILE A 34 9.73 25.90 -0.87
C ILE A 34 10.21 27.16 -0.16
N VAL A 35 9.33 28.14 0.02
CA VAL A 35 9.67 29.46 0.57
C VAL A 35 8.69 29.85 1.69
N PRO A 36 9.09 30.68 2.67
CA PRO A 36 8.15 31.22 3.66
C PRO A 36 6.99 31.94 2.97
N HIS A 37 5.77 31.82 3.52
CA HIS A 37 4.60 32.49 2.96
C HIS A 37 4.75 34.02 3.01
N ASP A 38 4.28 34.71 1.96
CA ASP A 38 4.16 36.18 1.89
C ASP A 38 2.70 36.51 1.55
N ASP A 39 2.05 37.36 2.36
CA ASP A 39 0.64 37.76 2.16
C ASP A 39 0.39 38.47 0.82
N LYS A 40 1.45 38.91 0.13
CA LYS A 40 1.31 39.47 -1.22
C LYS A 40 0.65 38.44 -2.14
N SER A 41 -0.44 38.85 -2.79
CA SER A 41 -1.09 38.02 -3.79
C SER A 41 -0.11 37.76 -4.95
N PRO A 42 0.08 36.50 -5.39
CA PRO A 42 0.87 36.18 -6.56
C PRO A 42 0.20 36.83 -7.77
N SER A 43 0.97 37.07 -8.83
CA SER A 43 0.38 37.52 -10.09
C SER A 43 -0.72 36.54 -10.53
N HIS A 44 -1.81 37.05 -11.10
CA HIS A 44 -2.97 36.27 -11.56
C HIS A 44 -2.65 35.23 -12.67
N THR A 45 -1.38 35.03 -13.01
CA THR A 45 -0.90 34.18 -14.09
C THR A 45 -0.71 32.72 -13.68
N TYR A 46 -0.67 32.39 -12.38
CA TYR A 46 -0.39 31.04 -11.89
C TYR A 46 -1.64 30.32 -11.38
N SER A 47 -1.76 29.03 -11.68
CA SER A 47 -2.76 28.17 -11.08
C SER A 47 -2.42 27.94 -9.61
N THR A 48 -3.17 28.60 -8.73
CA THR A 48 -2.88 28.63 -7.29
C THR A 48 -3.89 27.79 -6.51
N LEU A 49 -3.39 27.09 -5.49
CA LEU A 49 -4.16 26.43 -4.45
C LEU A 49 -3.82 27.06 -3.09
N ASP A 50 -4.82 27.53 -2.35
CA ASP A 50 -4.63 28.11 -1.02
C ASP A 50 -4.96 27.07 0.05
N GLY A 51 -3.97 26.72 0.86
CA GLY A 51 -4.07 25.75 1.94
C GLY A 51 -4.62 26.32 3.25
N ARG A 52 -4.73 27.64 3.41
CA ARG A 52 -5.33 28.28 4.61
C ARG A 52 -4.70 27.84 5.94
N GLY A 53 -3.40 27.57 5.94
CA GLY A 53 -2.63 27.07 7.07
C GLY A 53 -2.64 25.55 7.24
N ALA A 54 -3.42 24.81 6.45
CA ALA A 54 -3.54 23.36 6.54
C ALA A 54 -2.21 22.64 6.27
N LEU A 55 -2.11 21.42 6.80
CA LEU A 55 -1.00 20.53 6.58
C LEU A 55 -0.95 20.03 5.14
N LEU A 56 0.17 20.29 4.46
CA LEU A 56 0.51 19.67 3.18
C LEU A 56 1.52 18.54 3.40
N ALA A 57 1.04 17.30 3.29
CA ALA A 57 1.85 16.10 3.52
C ALA A 57 2.10 15.31 2.22
N PRO A 58 3.11 14.43 2.20
CA PRO A 58 3.28 13.47 1.12
C PRO A 58 2.03 12.61 0.93
N SER A 59 1.59 12.42 -0.30
CA SER A 59 0.42 11.56 -0.58
C SER A 59 0.58 10.12 -0.10
N LEU A 60 -0.56 9.48 0.17
CA LEU A 60 -0.64 8.13 0.73
C LEU A 60 -0.24 7.06 -0.30
N CYS A 61 0.06 5.87 0.21
CA CYS A 61 0.33 4.68 -0.58
C CYS A 61 -0.28 3.44 0.08
N HIS A 62 -0.98 2.62 -0.69
CA HIS A 62 -1.57 1.38 -0.19
C HIS A 62 -0.76 0.16 -0.65
N PRO A 63 -0.04 -0.55 0.25
CA PRO A 63 0.93 -1.56 -0.16
C PRO A 63 0.30 -2.86 -0.67
N ARG A 64 -0.98 -3.13 -0.35
CA ARG A 64 -1.67 -4.38 -0.71
C ARG A 64 -3.20 -4.24 -0.79
N VAL A 65 -3.77 -3.94 -1.96
CA VAL A 65 -5.25 -3.91 -2.14
C VAL A 65 -5.74 -5.13 -2.92
N ARG A 66 -6.61 -5.95 -2.33
CA ARG A 66 -7.24 -7.11 -3.02
C ARG A 66 -8.40 -6.66 -3.90
N LEU A 67 -8.30 -6.88 -5.22
CA LEU A 67 -9.32 -6.50 -6.21
C LEU A 67 -10.42 -7.55 -6.44
N ASP A 68 -10.15 -8.77 -5.97
CA ASP A 68 -10.75 -10.06 -6.32
C ASP A 68 -11.60 -10.68 -5.20
N ALA A 69 -11.36 -10.28 -3.95
CA ALA A 69 -12.17 -10.63 -2.79
C ALA A 69 -13.56 -10.00 -2.95
N MET A 70 -14.43 -10.70 -3.69
CA MET A 70 -15.89 -10.83 -3.55
C MET A 70 -16.48 -11.41 -4.85
N ASN A 71 -16.32 -12.72 -5.05
CA ASN A 71 -17.38 -13.47 -5.73
C ASN A 71 -18.56 -13.48 -4.74
N PHE A 72 -19.55 -12.62 -4.97
CA PHE A 72 -20.82 -12.73 -4.23
C PHE A 72 -21.35 -14.15 -4.41
N SER A 73 -21.64 -14.85 -3.31
CA SER A 73 -22.52 -16.00 -3.39
C SER A 73 -23.86 -15.54 -4.00
N SER A 74 -24.54 -16.44 -4.71
CA SER A 74 -25.83 -16.17 -5.36
C SER A 74 -26.87 -15.56 -4.42
N GLU A 75 -26.80 -15.89 -3.12
CA GLU A 75 -27.64 -15.34 -2.05
C GLU A 75 -27.30 -13.89 -1.69
N GLN A 76 -26.03 -13.50 -1.68
CA GLN A 76 -25.61 -12.13 -1.36
C GLN A 76 -25.92 -11.16 -2.51
N GLN A 77 -26.00 -11.63 -3.76
CA GLN A 77 -26.52 -10.85 -4.89
C GLN A 77 -28.03 -10.55 -4.76
N ALA A 78 -28.78 -11.40 -4.06
CA ALA A 78 -30.22 -11.21 -3.83
C ALA A 78 -30.50 -10.18 -2.71
N LEU A 79 -29.61 -10.07 -1.72
CA LEU A 79 -29.72 -9.12 -0.61
C LEU A 79 -29.44 -7.66 -1.03
N HIS A 80 -28.65 -7.44 -2.09
CA HIS A 80 -28.32 -6.12 -2.64
C HIS A 80 -29.47 -5.41 -3.39
N LYS A 81 -30.72 -5.85 -3.22
CA LYS A 81 -31.90 -5.24 -3.83
C LYS A 81 -32.49 -4.06 -3.06
N SER A 82 -31.87 -3.56 -1.98
CA SER A 82 -32.41 -2.42 -1.22
C SER A 82 -31.59 -1.14 -1.34
N THR A 83 -32.28 -0.10 -1.82
CA THR A 83 -32.13 1.34 -1.49
C THR A 83 -30.94 2.18 -2.00
N GLU A 84 -30.10 1.69 -2.91
CA GLU A 84 -29.19 2.56 -3.69
C GLU A 84 -29.36 2.36 -5.20
N PRO A 85 -29.09 3.38 -6.05
CA PRO A 85 -29.16 3.23 -7.50
C PRO A 85 -28.38 1.98 -7.92
N ASN A 86 -29.01 1.10 -8.70
CA ASN A 86 -28.52 -0.22 -9.05
C ASN A 86 -27.01 -0.18 -9.35
N ALA A 87 -26.20 -0.87 -8.56
CA ALA A 87 -24.74 -0.88 -8.67
C ALA A 87 -24.24 -1.33 -10.06
N LYS A 88 -25.09 -1.94 -10.90
CA LYS A 88 -24.77 -2.26 -12.30
C LYS A 88 -24.73 -1.03 -13.21
N ASP A 89 -25.36 0.09 -12.84
CA ASP A 89 -25.45 1.29 -13.68
C ASP A 89 -24.28 2.28 -13.46
N LEU A 90 -23.48 2.07 -12.42
CA LEU A 90 -22.32 2.91 -12.07
C LEU A 90 -21.00 2.37 -12.62
N LEU A 91 -20.96 1.15 -13.15
CA LEU A 91 -19.73 0.58 -13.69
C LEU A 91 -19.54 1.09 -15.11
N PRO A 92 -18.38 1.69 -15.44
CA PRO A 92 -18.05 1.98 -16.83
C PRO A 92 -18.20 0.71 -17.68
N GLN A 93 -18.67 0.86 -18.93
CA GLN A 93 -18.96 -0.28 -19.81
C GLN A 93 -17.75 -1.23 -19.95
N TRP A 94 -16.53 -0.68 -20.07
CA TRP A 94 -15.31 -1.46 -20.18
C TRP A 94 -15.12 -2.41 -18.98
N ALA A 95 -15.41 -1.99 -17.76
CA ALA A 95 -15.23 -2.84 -16.59
C ALA A 95 -16.23 -4.00 -16.57
N LYS A 96 -17.42 -3.83 -17.19
CA LYS A 96 -18.38 -4.91 -17.42
C LYS A 96 -17.86 -5.89 -18.48
N ASP A 97 -17.29 -5.37 -19.56
CA ASP A 97 -16.75 -6.15 -20.68
C ASP A 97 -15.60 -7.07 -20.23
N TYR A 98 -14.81 -6.64 -19.24
CA TYR A 98 -13.72 -7.42 -18.65
C TYR A 98 -14.13 -8.27 -17.43
N GLY A 99 -15.39 -8.21 -17.00
CA GLY A 99 -15.87 -8.97 -15.83
C GLY A 99 -15.25 -8.52 -14.50
N LEU A 100 -14.82 -7.26 -14.40
CA LEU A 100 -14.26 -6.71 -13.17
C LEU A 100 -15.34 -6.57 -12.09
N SER A 101 -14.95 -6.83 -10.84
CA SER A 101 -15.85 -6.61 -9.72
C SER A 101 -16.07 -5.11 -9.51
N MET A 102 -17.34 -4.69 -9.39
CA MET A 102 -17.70 -3.34 -8.94
C MET A 102 -17.00 -3.00 -7.60
N THR A 103 -16.85 -4.00 -6.75
CA THR A 103 -16.14 -3.90 -5.47
C THR A 103 -14.68 -3.48 -5.65
N GLY A 104 -13.93 -4.10 -6.56
CA GLY A 104 -12.52 -3.76 -6.83
C GLY A 104 -12.37 -2.33 -7.35
N TYR A 105 -13.23 -1.93 -8.29
CA TYR A 105 -13.25 -0.55 -8.78
C TYR A 105 -13.58 0.46 -7.67
N ARG A 106 -14.60 0.19 -6.85
CA ARG A 106 -14.98 1.04 -5.70
C ARG A 106 -13.86 1.15 -4.66
N LYS A 107 -13.16 0.05 -4.37
CA LYS A 107 -11.99 0.03 -3.48
C LYS A 107 -10.90 0.97 -3.98
N MET A 108 -10.48 0.82 -5.23
CA MET A 108 -9.46 1.69 -5.82
C MET A 108 -9.90 3.14 -5.86
N HIS A 109 -11.15 3.41 -6.27
CA HIS A 109 -11.68 4.76 -6.28
C HIS A 109 -11.70 5.38 -4.87
N GLY A 110 -12.19 4.64 -3.86
CA GLY A 110 -12.24 5.09 -2.47
C GLY A 110 -10.85 5.38 -1.89
N LEU A 111 -9.87 4.52 -2.17
CA LEU A 111 -8.47 4.75 -1.80
C LEU A 111 -7.91 6.02 -2.45
N CYS A 112 -8.14 6.22 -3.75
CA CYS A 112 -7.71 7.45 -4.44
C CYS A 112 -8.34 8.71 -3.84
N SER A 113 -9.65 8.65 -3.55
CA SER A 113 -10.36 9.73 -2.86
C SER A 113 -9.80 10.00 -1.45
N ALA A 114 -9.26 8.99 -0.77
CA ALA A 114 -8.63 9.13 0.53
C ALA A 114 -7.26 9.82 0.51
N GLY A 115 -6.63 9.94 -0.66
CA GLY A 115 -5.28 10.47 -0.81
C GLY A 115 -4.24 9.46 -1.29
N VAL A 116 -4.64 8.23 -1.64
CA VAL A 116 -3.72 7.22 -2.18
C VAL A 116 -3.39 7.53 -3.64
N THR A 117 -2.11 7.78 -3.90
CA THR A 117 -1.62 8.03 -5.27
C THR A 117 -0.77 6.88 -5.81
N HIS A 118 -0.43 5.92 -4.95
CA HIS A 118 0.36 4.73 -5.29
C HIS A 118 -0.26 3.52 -4.61
N MET A 119 -0.39 2.41 -5.31
CA MET A 119 -0.83 1.17 -4.69
C MET A 119 -0.29 -0.07 -5.39
N ARG A 120 -0.30 -1.20 -4.68
CA ARG A 120 -0.16 -2.53 -5.29
C ARG A 120 -1.48 -3.28 -5.17
N ALA A 121 -2.05 -3.62 -6.32
CA ALA A 121 -3.26 -4.39 -6.46
C ALA A 121 -2.95 -5.89 -6.54
N LEU A 122 -3.52 -6.67 -5.63
CA LEU A 122 -3.43 -8.11 -5.58
C LEU A 122 -4.58 -8.71 -6.38
N VAL A 123 -4.22 -9.64 -7.27
CA VAL A 123 -5.14 -10.37 -8.13
C VAL A 123 -4.88 -11.86 -7.94
N GLU A 124 -5.77 -12.53 -7.23
CA GLU A 124 -5.74 -13.97 -6.97
C GLU A 124 -5.95 -14.70 -8.28
N VAL A 125 -5.01 -15.58 -8.57
CA VAL A 125 -5.04 -16.47 -9.73
C VAL A 125 -5.36 -17.88 -9.24
N LYS A 126 -6.30 -18.52 -9.93
CA LYS A 126 -6.69 -19.91 -9.66
C LYS A 126 -6.23 -20.78 -10.82
N ALA A 127 -6.04 -22.07 -10.56
CA ALA A 127 -5.70 -23.05 -11.60
C ALA A 127 -6.93 -23.38 -12.46
N ASP A 128 -7.49 -22.38 -13.13
CA ASP A 128 -8.57 -22.50 -14.10
C ASP A 128 -8.36 -21.54 -15.28
N ASP A 129 -9.20 -21.68 -16.31
CA ASP A 129 -9.10 -20.90 -17.56
C ASP A 129 -9.39 -19.39 -17.37
N SER A 130 -9.75 -18.93 -16.17
CA SER A 130 -10.09 -17.54 -15.88
C SER A 130 -8.91 -16.69 -15.39
N ALA A 131 -7.83 -17.31 -14.92
CA ALA A 131 -6.69 -16.62 -14.31
C ALA A 131 -6.05 -15.55 -15.21
N THR A 132 -5.95 -15.81 -16.51
CA THR A 132 -5.40 -14.83 -17.46
C THR A 132 -6.35 -13.68 -17.70
N ARG A 133 -7.66 -13.94 -17.69
CA ARG A 133 -8.70 -12.93 -17.94
C ARG A 133 -8.80 -11.92 -16.80
N ILE A 134 -8.73 -12.39 -15.55
CA ILE A 134 -8.79 -11.50 -14.38
C ILE A 134 -7.55 -10.58 -14.31
N LEU A 135 -6.38 -11.07 -14.73
CA LEU A 135 -5.17 -10.25 -14.83
C LEU A 135 -5.27 -9.21 -15.94
N ASP A 136 -5.76 -9.58 -17.13
CA ASP A 136 -5.98 -8.60 -18.22
C ASP A 136 -6.94 -7.50 -17.78
N ALA A 137 -7.99 -7.89 -17.06
CA ALA A 137 -8.95 -6.98 -16.51
C ALA A 137 -8.31 -6.01 -15.50
N ALA A 138 -7.48 -6.52 -14.58
CA ALA A 138 -6.76 -5.69 -13.61
C ALA A 138 -5.75 -4.74 -14.27
N VAL A 139 -5.05 -5.21 -15.31
CA VAL A 139 -4.13 -4.39 -16.12
C VAL A 139 -4.88 -3.26 -16.83
N GLU A 140 -6.04 -3.54 -17.44
CA GLU A 140 -6.87 -2.50 -18.04
C GLU A 140 -7.36 -1.50 -16.98
N MET A 141 -7.75 -1.97 -15.78
CA MET A 141 -8.14 -1.09 -14.68
C MET A 141 -6.99 -0.17 -14.27
N ARG A 142 -5.76 -0.67 -14.08
CA ARG A 142 -4.58 0.18 -13.86
C ARG A 142 -4.46 1.24 -14.94
N ASN A 143 -4.46 0.83 -16.22
CA ASN A 143 -4.23 1.74 -17.34
C ASN A 143 -5.21 2.90 -17.33
N ARG A 144 -6.48 2.65 -16.94
CA ARG A 144 -7.50 3.70 -16.80
C ARG A 144 -7.21 4.66 -15.66
N PHE A 145 -6.91 4.15 -14.47
CA PHE A 145 -6.57 5.00 -13.33
C PHE A 145 -5.33 5.86 -13.60
N GLU A 146 -4.34 5.33 -14.32
CA GLU A 146 -3.15 6.07 -14.74
C GLU A 146 -3.45 7.09 -15.84
N GLN A 147 -4.24 6.74 -16.86
CA GLN A 147 -4.67 7.66 -17.91
C GLN A 147 -5.51 8.83 -17.38
N GLU A 148 -6.34 8.57 -16.37
CA GLU A 148 -7.09 9.61 -15.66
C GLU A 148 -6.22 10.42 -14.69
N GLY A 149 -4.96 10.03 -14.51
CA GLY A 149 -4.00 10.68 -13.62
C GLY A 149 -4.35 10.51 -12.15
N ARG A 150 -5.06 9.45 -11.75
CA ARG A 150 -5.55 9.27 -10.38
C ARG A 150 -4.56 8.56 -9.46
N CYS A 151 -3.91 7.51 -9.96
CA CYS A 151 -3.03 6.67 -9.17
C CYS A 151 -2.06 5.90 -10.06
N ILE A 152 -0.86 5.63 -9.54
CA ILE A 152 0.11 4.68 -10.09
C ILE A 152 -0.15 3.31 -9.43
N VAL A 153 -0.33 2.26 -10.23
CA VAL A 153 -0.79 0.96 -9.71
C VAL A 153 0.15 -0.16 -10.16
N GLN A 154 0.69 -0.93 -9.20
CA GLN A 154 1.36 -2.19 -9.48
C GLN A 154 0.38 -3.35 -9.47
N ILE A 155 0.47 -4.26 -10.43
CA ILE A 155 -0.30 -5.51 -10.44
C ILE A 155 0.53 -6.63 -9.85
N CYS A 156 0.00 -7.27 -8.80
CA CYS A 156 0.56 -8.46 -8.19
C CYS A 156 -0.31 -9.68 -8.51
N ALA A 157 0.23 -10.64 -9.27
CA ALA A 157 -0.42 -11.93 -9.45
C ALA A 157 -0.21 -12.78 -8.19
N MET A 158 -1.30 -13.08 -7.47
CA MET A 158 -1.27 -13.71 -6.16
C MET A 158 -1.77 -15.16 -6.24
N PHE A 159 -0.97 -16.14 -5.85
CA PHE A 159 -1.38 -17.54 -5.81
C PHE A 159 -1.74 -17.98 -4.38
N ARG A 160 -3.01 -18.29 -4.13
CA ARG A 160 -3.50 -18.75 -2.81
C ARG A 160 -3.85 -20.23 -2.82
N GLY A 161 -2.84 -21.08 -2.94
CA GLY A 161 -2.98 -22.52 -2.79
C GLY A 161 -1.64 -23.18 -2.44
N PRO A 162 -1.63 -24.49 -2.11
CA PRO A 162 -0.41 -25.25 -2.04
C PRO A 162 0.20 -25.35 -3.44
N LEU A 163 1.44 -24.90 -3.56
CA LEU A 163 2.28 -25.01 -4.74
C LEU A 163 2.96 -26.38 -4.79
N ILE A 164 3.42 -26.89 -3.65
CA ILE A 164 4.19 -28.13 -3.54
C ILE A 164 3.29 -29.30 -3.13
N SER A 165 2.57 -29.17 -2.03
CA SER A 165 1.76 -30.24 -1.42
C SER A 165 0.38 -30.39 -2.06
N SER A 166 0.29 -30.31 -3.38
CA SER A 166 -0.98 -30.36 -4.10
C SER A 166 -1.73 -31.67 -3.86
N THR A 167 -3.06 -31.59 -3.71
CA THR A 167 -3.94 -32.75 -3.48
C THR A 167 -3.92 -33.76 -4.63
N ASP A 168 -3.55 -33.33 -5.83
CA ASP A 168 -3.44 -34.17 -7.03
C ASP A 168 -2.00 -34.72 -7.25
N GLY A 169 -1.13 -34.59 -6.25
CA GLY A 169 0.27 -34.99 -6.30
C GLY A 169 1.04 -34.23 -7.38
N GLU A 170 1.93 -34.94 -8.10
CA GLU A 170 2.83 -34.35 -9.10
C GLU A 170 2.10 -33.62 -10.24
N ARG A 171 0.92 -34.10 -10.65
CA ARG A 171 0.12 -33.41 -11.68
C ARG A 171 -0.41 -32.08 -11.19
N GLY A 172 -0.83 -32.02 -9.93
CA GLY A 172 -1.29 -30.79 -9.30
C GLY A 172 -0.15 -29.79 -9.15
N ARG A 173 1.02 -30.24 -8.68
CA ARG A 173 2.25 -29.43 -8.61
C ARG A 173 2.62 -28.85 -9.96
N ALA A 174 2.75 -29.69 -10.99
CA ALA A 174 3.10 -29.23 -12.34
C ALA A 174 2.08 -28.25 -12.92
N SER A 175 0.79 -28.39 -12.55
CA SER A 175 -0.26 -27.47 -12.97
C SER A 175 -0.15 -26.12 -12.26
N SER A 176 0.10 -26.11 -10.94
CA SER A 176 0.36 -24.89 -10.17
C SER A 176 1.62 -24.16 -10.66
N GLU A 177 2.73 -24.88 -10.87
CA GLU A 177 3.97 -24.29 -11.39
C GLU A 177 3.76 -23.66 -12.77
N ARG A 178 3.06 -24.36 -13.68
CA ARG A 178 2.70 -23.81 -15.01
C ARG A 178 1.82 -22.58 -14.89
N LEU A 179 0.82 -22.58 -14.01
CA LEU A 179 -0.04 -21.43 -13.77
C LEU A 179 0.80 -20.23 -13.33
N ILE A 180 1.60 -20.38 -12.27
CA ILE A 180 2.39 -19.29 -11.70
C ILE A 180 3.39 -18.76 -12.75
N GLN A 181 4.08 -19.65 -13.49
CA GLN A 181 4.97 -19.24 -14.58
C GLN A 181 4.23 -18.44 -15.66
N ASN A 182 3.05 -18.90 -16.07
CA ASN A 182 2.26 -18.26 -17.12
C ASN A 182 1.76 -16.88 -16.69
N VAL A 183 1.29 -16.72 -15.44
CA VAL A 183 0.80 -15.43 -14.94
C VAL A 183 1.94 -14.46 -14.66
N ALA A 184 3.07 -14.94 -14.12
CA ALA A 184 4.24 -14.12 -13.80
C ALA A 184 4.88 -13.56 -15.07
N SER A 185 4.89 -14.32 -16.16
CA SER A 185 5.46 -13.90 -17.45
C SER A 185 4.54 -12.97 -18.24
N ARG A 186 3.36 -12.63 -17.70
CA ARG A 186 2.35 -11.83 -18.41
C ARG A 186 2.72 -10.35 -18.41
N ALA A 187 2.58 -9.71 -19.58
CA ALA A 187 2.80 -8.28 -19.70
C ALA A 187 1.88 -7.50 -18.75
N GLY A 188 2.45 -6.55 -18.02
CA GLY A 188 1.73 -5.74 -17.06
C GLY A 188 1.65 -6.33 -15.65
N VAL A 189 2.23 -7.51 -15.38
CA VAL A 189 2.45 -7.99 -14.02
C VAL A 189 3.76 -7.40 -13.48
N ASP A 190 3.69 -6.74 -12.33
CA ASP A 190 4.81 -6.03 -11.70
C ASP A 190 5.39 -6.83 -10.52
N ALA A 191 4.57 -7.66 -9.89
CA ALA A 191 4.90 -8.47 -8.74
C ALA A 191 4.26 -9.87 -8.82
N ILE A 192 4.89 -10.84 -8.17
CA ILE A 192 4.28 -12.14 -7.90
C ILE A 192 4.17 -12.36 -6.40
N GLY A 193 3.11 -13.05 -6.00
CA GLY A 193 2.90 -13.37 -4.61
C GLY A 193 2.26 -14.71 -4.37
N SER A 194 2.39 -15.19 -3.14
CA SER A 194 1.79 -16.44 -2.70
C SER A 194 1.65 -16.53 -1.18
N VAL A 195 1.07 -17.64 -0.71
CA VAL A 195 0.84 -17.92 0.71
C VAL A 195 1.53 -19.23 1.11
N PRO A 196 2.84 -19.23 1.45
CA PRO A 196 3.58 -20.46 1.76
C PRO A 196 3.01 -21.26 2.93
N ALA A 197 2.27 -20.62 3.83
CA ALA A 197 1.62 -21.27 4.96
C ALA A 197 0.50 -22.27 4.56
N LEU A 198 0.08 -22.28 3.29
CA LEU A 198 -0.90 -23.25 2.78
C LEU A 198 -0.30 -24.62 2.42
N GLU A 199 1.02 -24.78 2.56
CA GLU A 199 1.70 -26.07 2.37
C GLU A 199 1.47 -27.01 3.56
N ALA A 200 1.45 -28.32 3.28
CA ALA A 200 1.15 -29.33 4.29
C ALA A 200 2.22 -29.51 5.38
N ASN A 201 3.48 -29.13 5.10
CA ASN A 201 4.60 -29.28 6.03
C ASN A 201 5.72 -28.26 5.77
N THR A 202 6.68 -28.18 6.71
CA THR A 202 7.79 -27.21 6.66
C THR A 202 8.67 -27.35 5.43
N ASN A 203 8.99 -28.57 4.97
CA ASN A 203 9.86 -28.76 3.81
C ASN A 203 9.17 -28.27 2.53
N ASP A 204 7.87 -28.55 2.39
CA ASP A 204 7.07 -28.07 1.26
C ASP A 204 6.92 -26.54 1.29
N ARG A 205 6.79 -25.95 2.47
CA ARG A 205 6.79 -24.49 2.67
C ARG A 205 8.11 -23.85 2.23
N GLU A 206 9.24 -24.43 2.60
CA GLU A 206 10.56 -23.95 2.19
C GLU A 206 10.72 -24.05 0.67
N ALA A 207 10.39 -25.20 0.07
CA ALA A 207 10.42 -25.39 -1.37
C ALA A 207 9.48 -24.44 -2.14
N HIS A 208 8.33 -24.09 -1.55
CA HIS A 208 7.44 -23.06 -2.09
C HIS A 208 8.14 -21.70 -2.12
N ILE A 209 8.73 -21.27 -0.99
CA ILE A 209 9.45 -20.00 -0.90
C ILE A 209 10.59 -19.96 -1.93
N GLU A 210 11.39 -21.03 -2.03
CA GLU A 210 12.45 -21.15 -3.02
C GLU A 210 11.93 -20.97 -4.45
N THR A 211 10.84 -21.65 -4.80
CA THR A 211 10.25 -21.58 -6.15
C THR A 211 9.80 -20.15 -6.49
N MET A 212 9.15 -19.47 -5.54
CA MET A 212 8.69 -18.09 -5.75
C MET A 212 9.85 -17.09 -5.82
N VAL A 213 10.89 -17.26 -5.01
CA VAL A 213 12.10 -16.44 -5.06
C VAL A 213 12.84 -16.63 -6.38
N ASP A 214 13.04 -17.87 -6.81
CA ASP A 214 13.70 -18.17 -8.10
C ASP A 214 12.93 -17.58 -9.28
N LEU A 215 11.59 -17.69 -9.26
CA LEU A 215 10.75 -17.12 -10.31
C LEU A 215 10.80 -15.59 -10.33
N ALA A 216 10.69 -14.94 -9.16
CA ALA A 216 10.78 -13.48 -9.06
C ALA A 216 12.13 -12.95 -9.56
N ILE A 217 13.22 -13.65 -9.24
CA ILE A 217 14.56 -13.29 -9.76
C ILE A 217 14.64 -13.52 -11.27
N ALA A 218 14.16 -14.66 -11.76
CA ALA A 218 14.25 -15.01 -13.18
C ALA A 218 13.49 -14.03 -14.09
N LEU A 219 12.37 -13.48 -13.60
CA LEU A 219 11.51 -12.57 -14.34
C LEU A 219 11.67 -11.09 -13.94
N ASP A 220 12.61 -10.78 -13.04
CA ASP A 220 12.82 -9.44 -12.47
C ASP A 220 11.50 -8.82 -11.94
N LEU A 221 10.81 -9.54 -11.06
CA LEU A 221 9.53 -9.13 -10.46
C LEU A 221 9.70 -8.79 -8.97
N HIS A 222 8.83 -7.92 -8.44
CA HIS A 222 8.72 -7.76 -6.99
C HIS A 222 8.13 -9.05 -6.38
N LEU A 223 8.53 -9.36 -5.14
CA LEU A 223 8.01 -10.52 -4.42
C LEU A 223 7.08 -10.07 -3.30
N ASP A 224 6.01 -10.82 -3.10
CA ASP A 224 4.92 -10.46 -2.20
C ASP A 224 4.38 -11.71 -1.48
N LEU A 225 4.83 -11.97 -0.25
CA LEU A 225 4.48 -13.19 0.48
C LEU A 225 3.54 -12.87 1.65
N GLU A 226 2.43 -13.59 1.71
CA GLU A 226 1.53 -13.61 2.86
C GLU A 226 2.00 -14.74 3.79
N LEU A 227 2.54 -14.36 4.95
CA LEU A 227 3.04 -15.28 5.96
C LEU A 227 1.95 -15.61 7.00
N GLU A 228 2.24 -16.62 7.82
CA GLU A 228 1.29 -17.18 8.78
C GLU A 228 1.06 -16.25 9.99
N ARG A 229 -0.21 -16.07 10.40
CA ARG A 229 -0.61 -15.22 11.54
C ARG A 229 -0.39 -15.86 12.91
N ASN A 230 -0.09 -17.16 12.98
CA ASN A 230 -0.08 -17.91 14.24
C ASN A 230 1.30 -17.93 14.90
N LEU A 231 1.33 -17.76 16.23
CA LEU A 231 2.51 -17.56 17.07
C LEU A 231 3.23 -18.86 17.47
N SER A 232 2.65 -20.04 17.16
CA SER A 232 3.11 -21.33 17.70
C SER A 232 4.10 -22.09 16.81
N THR A 233 4.29 -21.67 15.56
CA THR A 233 5.22 -22.27 14.59
C THR A 233 6.37 -21.29 14.34
N ASN A 234 7.60 -21.81 14.20
CA ASN A 234 8.80 -21.03 13.88
C ASN A 234 8.47 -20.01 12.78
N PRO A 235 8.64 -18.69 13.01
CA PRO A 235 8.08 -17.70 12.12
C PRO A 235 8.75 -17.86 10.76
N SER A 236 7.92 -18.14 9.76
CA SER A 236 8.28 -18.34 8.35
C SER A 236 9.14 -17.21 7.76
N VAL A 237 9.24 -16.07 8.45
CA VAL A 237 10.16 -14.99 8.14
C VAL A 237 11.63 -15.45 8.07
N TRP A 238 12.07 -16.35 8.95
CA TRP A 238 13.46 -16.82 8.95
C TRP A 238 13.75 -17.65 7.70
N ASP A 239 12.83 -18.56 7.34
CA ASP A 239 12.91 -19.37 6.12
C ASP A 239 13.02 -18.45 4.89
N VAL A 240 12.21 -17.39 4.82
CA VAL A 240 12.28 -16.41 3.74
C VAL A 240 13.64 -15.70 3.68
N LEU A 241 14.15 -15.21 4.81
CA LEU A 241 15.44 -14.52 4.86
C LEU A 241 16.61 -15.44 4.46
N GLU A 242 16.58 -16.70 4.92
CA GLU A 242 17.58 -17.70 4.56
C GLU A 242 17.57 -18.02 3.06
N VAL A 243 16.38 -18.19 2.46
CA VAL A 243 16.25 -18.40 1.02
C VAL A 243 16.74 -17.17 0.24
N LEU A 244 16.33 -15.95 0.62
CA LEU A 244 16.77 -14.73 -0.06
C LEU A 244 18.31 -14.57 -0.04
N LYS A 245 18.94 -14.96 1.08
CA LYS A 245 20.40 -14.98 1.24
C LYS A 245 21.06 -16.03 0.37
N THR A 246 20.57 -17.26 0.42
CA THR A 246 21.09 -18.40 -0.35
C THR A 246 20.97 -18.17 -1.86
N LYS A 247 19.87 -17.57 -2.31
CA LYS A 247 19.63 -17.24 -3.72
C LYS A 247 20.28 -15.91 -4.15
N GLU A 248 21.00 -15.25 -3.25
CA GLU A 248 21.70 -13.99 -3.48
C GLU A 248 20.79 -12.89 -4.05
N TRP A 249 19.56 -12.75 -3.51
CA TRP A 249 18.53 -11.83 -4.00
C TRP A 249 19.07 -10.43 -4.34
N SER A 250 19.83 -9.82 -3.41
CA SER A 250 20.35 -8.45 -3.55
C SER A 250 21.47 -8.30 -4.59
N LYS A 251 22.11 -9.39 -5.01
CA LYS A 251 23.08 -9.39 -6.13
C LYS A 251 22.38 -9.60 -7.46
N ARG A 252 21.31 -10.40 -7.47
CA ARG A 252 20.57 -10.77 -8.68
C ARG A 252 19.45 -9.80 -9.03
N THR A 253 18.98 -9.01 -8.08
CA THR A 253 17.96 -7.97 -8.25
C THR A 253 18.45 -6.65 -7.66
N THR A 254 18.33 -5.56 -8.41
CA THR A 254 18.81 -4.23 -7.98
C THR A 254 17.70 -3.27 -7.58
N ARG A 255 16.47 -3.53 -8.04
CA ARG A 255 15.31 -2.64 -7.89
C ARG A 255 14.06 -3.35 -7.37
N LYS A 256 14.13 -4.66 -7.15
CA LYS A 256 12.99 -5.46 -6.71
C LYS A 256 12.99 -5.58 -5.20
N THR A 257 11.79 -5.53 -4.66
CA THR A 257 11.52 -5.47 -3.23
C THR A 257 10.76 -6.72 -2.80
N VAL A 258 10.85 -7.04 -1.52
CA VAL A 258 10.12 -8.14 -0.92
C VAL A 258 9.12 -7.56 0.09
N LEU A 259 7.84 -7.85 -0.10
CA LEU A 259 6.79 -7.43 0.82
C LEU A 259 6.30 -8.64 1.61
N LEU A 260 6.27 -8.53 2.94
CA LEU A 260 5.88 -9.62 3.83
C LEU A 260 4.64 -9.22 4.63
N SER A 261 3.50 -9.86 4.41
CA SER A 261 2.27 -9.64 5.20
C SER A 261 1.96 -10.82 6.11
N GLY A 262 0.90 -10.70 6.93
CA GLY A 262 0.46 -11.77 7.84
C GLY A 262 1.41 -12.11 8.99
N SER A 263 2.58 -11.45 9.05
CA SER A 263 3.68 -11.73 9.98
C SER A 263 3.50 -11.06 11.35
N ASN A 264 2.30 -11.10 11.92
CA ASN A 264 2.03 -10.37 13.17
C ASN A 264 2.85 -10.88 14.37
N SER A 265 3.37 -12.10 14.29
CA SER A 265 4.31 -12.66 15.26
C SER A 265 5.63 -11.88 15.36
N VAL A 266 6.04 -11.16 14.32
CA VAL A 266 7.26 -10.33 14.33
C VAL A 266 7.17 -9.23 15.38
N PHE A 267 5.96 -8.75 15.71
CA PHE A 267 5.74 -7.72 16.72
C PHE A 267 5.89 -8.22 18.16
N ASP A 268 5.93 -9.55 18.36
CA ASP A 268 6.05 -10.19 19.66
C ASP A 268 7.43 -10.82 19.92
N LEU A 269 8.38 -10.66 18.98
CA LEU A 269 9.76 -11.12 19.14
C LEU A 269 10.43 -10.50 20.39
N SER A 270 11.34 -11.25 21.00
CA SER A 270 12.22 -10.70 22.04
C SER A 270 13.22 -9.69 21.46
N ASP A 271 13.80 -8.82 22.28
CA ASP A 271 14.77 -7.82 21.80
C ASP A 271 16.01 -8.44 21.11
N PRO A 272 16.58 -9.57 21.58
CA PRO A 272 17.61 -10.28 20.82
C PRO A 272 17.15 -10.75 19.44
N GLU A 273 15.93 -11.26 19.33
CA GLU A 273 15.35 -11.71 18.05
C GLU A 273 15.08 -10.54 17.11
N LYS A 274 14.60 -9.40 17.63
CA LYS A 274 14.47 -8.15 16.86
C LYS A 274 15.82 -7.67 16.35
N GLY A 275 16.86 -7.76 17.18
CA GLY A 275 18.24 -7.43 16.80
C GLY A 275 18.74 -8.32 15.66
N ARG A 276 18.56 -9.64 15.79
CA ARG A 276 18.87 -10.59 14.72
C ARG A 276 18.08 -10.29 13.44
N LEU A 277 16.79 -10.00 13.56
CA LEU A 277 15.92 -9.71 12.41
C LEU A 277 16.40 -8.47 11.65
N ARG A 278 16.72 -7.40 12.37
CA ARG A 278 17.30 -6.18 11.78
C ARG A 278 18.58 -6.50 11.01
N ASP A 279 19.48 -7.29 11.60
CA ASP A 279 20.78 -7.58 11.01
C ASP A 279 20.63 -8.46 9.76
N GLU A 280 19.78 -9.48 9.77
CA GLU A 280 19.49 -10.31 8.59
C GLU A 280 18.76 -9.54 7.48
N MET A 281 17.91 -8.56 7.83
CA MET A 281 17.21 -7.72 6.85
C MET A 281 18.04 -6.57 6.28
N ALA A 282 19.21 -6.28 6.84
CA ALA A 282 20.04 -5.16 6.43
C ALA A 282 20.39 -5.24 4.93
N ASP A 283 20.63 -6.46 4.44
CA ASP A 283 21.02 -6.74 3.07
C ASP A 283 19.85 -6.83 2.08
N PHE A 284 18.60 -6.96 2.55
CA PHE A 284 17.44 -7.17 1.68
C PHE A 284 16.48 -5.99 1.70
N PRO A 285 15.90 -5.58 0.56
CA PRO A 285 14.86 -4.55 0.48
C PRO A 285 13.49 -5.12 0.90
N SER A 286 13.44 -5.76 2.08
CA SER A 286 12.24 -6.36 2.65
C SER A 286 11.49 -5.38 3.55
N THR A 287 10.17 -5.36 3.45
CA THR A 287 9.27 -4.53 4.27
C THR A 287 8.11 -5.37 4.78
N PHE A 288 7.83 -5.29 6.08
CA PHE A 288 6.64 -5.90 6.67
C PHE A 288 5.41 -5.01 6.50
N VAL A 289 4.27 -5.63 6.23
CA VAL A 289 2.97 -4.96 6.25
C VAL A 289 2.27 -5.36 7.54
N TYR A 290 2.06 -4.36 8.40
CA TYR A 290 1.17 -4.47 9.54
C TYR A 290 -0.26 -4.15 9.08
N THR A 291 -1.16 -5.10 9.26
CA THR A 291 -2.59 -4.88 9.06
C THR A 291 -3.24 -4.79 10.43
N GLN A 292 -3.94 -3.67 10.65
CA GLN A 292 -4.27 -3.14 11.97
C GLN A 292 -4.94 -4.15 12.91
N SER A 293 -4.67 -3.96 14.19
CA SER A 293 -5.57 -4.30 15.30
C SER A 293 -5.80 -3.01 16.08
N ASP A 294 -7.04 -2.79 16.56
CA ASP A 294 -7.52 -1.58 17.24
C ASP A 294 -6.89 -1.32 18.63
N GLU A 295 -5.66 -1.76 18.86
CA GLU A 295 -5.00 -1.74 20.17
C GLU A 295 -3.78 -0.83 20.21
N LEU A 296 -3.83 0.25 21.00
CA LEU A 296 -2.72 1.19 21.26
C LEU A 296 -1.40 0.48 21.61
N ASN A 297 -1.48 -0.60 22.39
CA ASN A 297 -0.30 -1.37 22.79
C ASN A 297 0.44 -1.99 21.60
N LYS A 298 -0.28 -2.40 20.54
CA LYS A 298 0.34 -2.92 19.33
C LYS A 298 0.89 -1.80 18.45
N THR A 299 0.19 -0.66 18.37
CA THR A 299 0.70 0.55 17.70
C THR A 299 2.05 1.00 18.30
N ARG A 300 2.19 1.00 19.63
CA ARG A 300 3.47 1.29 20.31
C ARG A 300 4.57 0.28 19.98
N LYS A 301 4.24 -1.01 19.90
CA LYS A 301 5.22 -2.05 19.48
C LYS A 301 5.71 -1.78 18.07
N VAL A 302 4.82 -1.43 17.14
CA VAL A 302 5.20 -1.09 15.75
C VAL A 302 6.11 0.15 15.73
N ILE A 303 5.77 1.20 16.47
CA ILE A 303 6.62 2.40 16.61
C ILE A 303 8.01 2.02 17.12
N SER A 304 8.11 1.19 18.16
CA SER A 304 9.39 0.75 18.72
C SER A 304 10.21 -0.10 17.73
N LEU A 305 9.59 -1.03 16.99
CA LEU A 305 10.30 -1.77 15.94
C LEU A 305 10.88 -0.84 14.87
N ILE A 306 10.09 0.16 14.47
CA ILE A 306 10.52 1.10 13.44
C ILE A 306 11.65 2.00 13.95
N ARG A 307 11.44 2.66 15.09
CA ARG A 307 12.33 3.69 15.61
C ARG A 307 13.57 3.11 16.26
N ASP A 308 13.38 2.11 17.12
CA ASP A 308 14.45 1.63 18.01
C ASP A 308 15.23 0.48 17.34
N GLN A 309 14.57 -0.30 16.48
CA GLN A 309 15.18 -1.44 15.78
C GLN A 309 15.41 -1.19 14.29
N GLY A 310 14.96 -0.07 13.72
CA GLY A 310 15.16 0.25 12.31
C GLY A 310 14.48 -0.73 11.34
N ILE A 311 13.53 -1.55 11.83
CA ILE A 311 12.85 -2.56 11.01
C ILE A 311 11.88 -1.84 10.07
N ARG A 312 11.89 -2.25 8.79
CA ARG A 312 11.02 -1.68 7.77
C ARG A 312 9.62 -2.25 7.92
N VAL A 313 8.72 -1.44 8.45
CA VAL A 313 7.29 -1.73 8.57
C VAL A 313 6.49 -0.64 7.87
N CYS A 314 5.41 -1.01 7.19
CA CYS A 314 4.35 -0.12 6.72
C CYS A 314 2.98 -0.66 7.10
N PHE A 315 1.93 0.13 6.90
CA PHE A 315 0.56 -0.23 7.23
C PHE A 315 -0.25 -0.49 5.97
N GLY A 316 -1.20 -1.42 6.05
CA GLY A 316 -2.17 -1.71 5.00
C GLY A 316 -3.56 -1.93 5.58
N VAL A 317 -4.59 -1.60 4.80
CA VAL A 317 -5.98 -1.90 5.12
C VAL A 317 -6.32 -3.25 4.51
N GLU A 318 -6.43 -4.29 5.34
CA GLU A 318 -6.99 -5.57 4.94
C GLU A 318 -8.48 -5.59 5.30
N ALA A 319 -9.35 -5.53 4.29
CA ALA A 319 -10.70 -6.04 4.47
C ALA A 319 -10.55 -7.57 4.60
N SER A 320 -10.77 -8.14 5.79
CA SER A 320 -10.81 -9.59 5.92
C SER A 320 -11.94 -10.13 5.04
N ASP A 321 -11.78 -11.35 4.52
CA ASP A 321 -12.84 -12.03 3.77
C ASP A 321 -14.12 -12.24 4.62
N ASP A 322 -14.00 -12.08 5.96
CA ASP A 322 -15.07 -12.17 6.96
C ASP A 322 -15.69 -10.81 7.36
N MET A 323 -15.08 -9.68 6.98
CA MET A 323 -15.76 -8.40 7.14
C MET A 323 -16.90 -8.40 6.12
N GLY A 324 -18.14 -8.29 6.61
CA GLY A 324 -19.34 -8.17 5.80
C GLY A 324 -19.32 -6.98 4.83
N PRO A 325 -20.46 -6.40 4.44
CA PRO A 325 -20.50 -5.45 3.33
C PRO A 325 -19.65 -4.21 3.67
N THR A 326 -18.48 -4.12 3.02
CA THR A 326 -17.52 -3.00 2.98
C THR A 326 -16.90 -2.57 4.32
N PRO A 327 -15.57 -2.33 4.39
CA PRO A 327 -14.98 -1.65 5.55
C PRO A 327 -15.64 -0.26 5.71
N GLU A 328 -15.83 0.18 6.95
CA GLU A 328 -16.41 1.51 7.27
C GLU A 328 -15.65 2.66 6.59
N SER A 329 -14.38 2.44 6.23
CA SER A 329 -13.60 3.34 5.39
C SER A 329 -12.47 2.63 4.63
N TYR A 330 -12.14 3.13 3.44
CA TYR A 330 -10.93 2.76 2.70
C TYR A 330 -9.74 3.68 3.01
N ASP A 331 -9.87 4.58 3.98
CA ASP A 331 -8.84 5.57 4.29
C ASP A 331 -7.67 4.95 5.09
N PRO A 332 -6.44 4.90 4.52
CA PRO A 332 -5.28 4.40 5.26
C PRO A 332 -4.98 5.20 6.52
N VAL A 333 -5.28 6.50 6.56
CA VAL A 333 -5.05 7.33 7.75
C VAL A 333 -5.91 6.84 8.91
N LYS A 334 -7.17 6.49 8.66
CA LYS A 334 -8.04 5.89 9.68
C LYS A 334 -7.50 4.57 10.21
N SER A 335 -6.77 3.81 9.38
CA SER A 335 -6.19 2.53 9.82
C SER A 335 -5.00 2.66 10.78
N ILE A 336 -4.48 3.88 10.93
CA ILE A 336 -3.42 4.21 11.88
C ILE A 336 -3.87 5.25 12.91
N SER A 337 -5.13 5.70 12.82
CA SER A 337 -5.76 6.55 13.82
C SER A 337 -5.89 5.78 15.13
N THR A 338 -5.74 6.49 16.21
CA THR A 338 -5.90 5.97 17.57
C THR A 338 -7.12 6.60 18.22
N ASP A 339 -7.64 6.04 19.32
CA ASP A 339 -8.68 6.71 20.09
C ASP A 339 -8.19 8.05 20.67
N ASP A 340 -9.10 8.87 21.21
CA ASP A 340 -8.78 10.22 21.68
C ASP A 340 -7.71 10.24 22.78
N ASP A 341 -7.73 9.26 23.68
CA ASP A 341 -6.80 9.20 24.80
C ASP A 341 -5.42 8.74 24.35
N ALA A 342 -5.38 7.73 23.48
CA ALA A 342 -4.19 7.27 22.80
C ALA A 342 -3.54 8.37 21.93
N SER A 343 -4.34 9.13 21.20
CA SER A 343 -3.85 10.21 20.33
C SER A 343 -3.23 11.36 21.13
N ARG A 344 -3.76 11.65 22.32
CA ARG A 344 -3.19 12.65 23.25
C ARG A 344 -1.89 12.17 23.90
N GLU A 345 -1.73 10.86 24.08
CA GLU A 345 -0.51 10.27 24.60
C GLU A 345 0.61 10.16 23.55
N LEU A 346 0.27 10.15 22.26
CA LEU A 346 1.23 10.16 21.16
C LEU A 346 1.76 11.59 20.92
N GLY A 347 3.08 11.73 20.90
CA GLY A 347 3.71 12.98 20.48
C GLY A 347 3.69 13.15 18.95
N GLU A 348 3.92 14.37 18.48
CA GLU A 348 3.97 14.69 17.04
C GLU A 348 4.97 13.80 16.27
N ALA A 349 6.12 13.48 16.87
CA ALA A 349 7.11 12.60 16.25
C ALA A 349 6.61 11.16 16.05
N ASP A 350 5.79 10.65 16.98
CA ASP A 350 5.18 9.32 16.84
C ASP A 350 4.06 9.35 15.79
N ALA A 351 3.28 10.44 15.75
CA ALA A 351 2.25 10.66 14.72
C ALA A 351 2.85 10.76 13.31
N GLU A 352 3.96 11.49 13.15
CA GLU A 352 4.74 11.50 11.90
C GLU A 352 5.18 10.09 11.49
N LEU A 353 5.68 9.30 12.45
CA LEU A 353 6.15 7.93 12.17
C LEU A 353 5.02 6.99 11.72
N LEU A 354 3.84 7.12 12.32
CA LEU A 354 2.65 6.39 11.89
C LEU A 354 2.23 6.82 10.48
N TYR A 355 2.20 8.13 10.21
CA TYR A 355 1.86 8.66 8.90
C TYR A 355 2.85 8.22 7.81
N GLU A 356 4.16 8.19 8.10
CA GLU A 356 5.17 7.59 7.21
C GLU A 356 4.78 6.17 6.79
N GLY A 357 4.18 5.43 7.71
CA GLY A 357 3.72 4.07 7.57
C GLY A 357 2.59 3.87 6.56
N VAL A 358 1.83 4.91 6.22
CA VAL A 358 0.77 4.89 5.19
C VAL A 358 1.11 5.73 3.96
N CYS A 359 2.33 6.29 3.88
CA CYS A 359 2.79 7.06 2.72
C CYS A 359 4.14 6.58 2.16
N ARG A 360 5.27 6.91 2.80
CA ARG A 360 6.61 6.69 2.24
C ARG A 360 7.10 5.26 2.41
N ARG A 361 6.87 4.66 3.58
CA ARG A 361 7.25 3.27 3.88
C ARG A 361 6.57 2.26 2.94
N PRO A 362 5.25 2.32 2.72
CA PRO A 362 4.60 1.41 1.77
C PRO A 362 5.05 1.69 0.34
N ARG A 363 5.24 2.97 -0.05
CA ARG A 363 5.77 3.33 -1.39
C ARG A 363 7.16 2.74 -1.64
N GLN A 364 8.02 2.72 -0.63
CA GLN A 364 9.32 2.03 -0.68
C GLN A 364 9.16 0.51 -0.72
N GLY A 365 8.28 -0.06 0.11
CA GLY A 365 8.00 -1.50 0.14
C GLY A 365 7.53 -2.05 -1.20
N ILE A 366 6.81 -1.25 -1.99
CA ILE A 366 6.41 -1.62 -3.35
C ILE A 366 7.38 -1.15 -4.46
N GLY A 367 8.53 -0.56 -4.11
CA GLY A 367 9.57 -0.21 -5.10
C GLY A 367 9.40 1.13 -5.82
N HIS A 368 8.48 1.99 -5.38
CA HIS A 368 8.26 3.35 -5.93
C HIS A 368 9.00 4.46 -5.15
N GLY A 369 9.86 4.11 -4.18
CA GLY A 369 10.72 5.05 -3.46
C GLY A 369 12.18 4.95 -3.90
N LYS A 370 12.84 6.10 -4.14
CA LYS A 370 14.32 6.15 -4.14
C LYS A 370 14.82 5.84 -2.72
N LYS A 371 16.10 5.40 -2.58
CA LYS A 371 16.81 5.05 -1.32
C LYS A 371 16.11 5.57 -0.05
N MET A 372 15.87 4.70 0.94
CA MET A 372 15.28 4.99 2.27
C MET A 372 15.23 6.49 2.59
N ILE A 373 14.13 7.14 2.18
CA ILE A 373 13.87 8.53 2.55
C ILE A 373 13.14 8.43 3.89
N GLN A 374 13.88 8.68 4.96
CA GLN A 374 13.31 8.90 6.29
C GLN A 374 12.70 10.30 6.37
N GLY A 375 11.66 10.46 7.17
CA GLY A 375 10.96 11.72 7.39
C GLY A 375 9.90 12.01 6.34
N LEU A 376 9.03 12.96 6.67
CA LEU A 376 7.95 13.44 5.82
C LEU A 376 8.28 14.76 5.09
N GLU A 377 9.42 15.37 5.40
CA GLU A 377 9.84 16.66 4.83
C GLU A 377 9.79 16.65 3.29
N LEU A 378 9.15 17.68 2.74
CA LEU A 378 9.11 17.94 1.31
C LEU A 378 10.44 18.53 0.84
N LYS A 379 10.97 18.04 -0.28
CA LYS A 379 12.29 18.45 -0.80
C LYS A 379 12.19 18.93 -2.23
N VAL A 380 12.89 20.02 -2.53
CA VAL A 380 13.07 20.50 -3.91
C VAL A 380 13.58 19.37 -4.80
N GLY A 381 13.00 19.23 -5.99
CA GLY A 381 13.28 18.19 -6.96
C GLY A 381 12.54 16.86 -6.73
N ALA A 382 11.79 16.72 -5.63
CA ALA A 382 10.91 15.57 -5.40
C ALA A 382 9.62 15.68 -6.24
N ASP A 383 8.96 14.54 -6.46
CA ASP A 383 7.71 14.49 -7.21
C ASP A 383 6.58 15.18 -6.43
N ALA A 384 5.75 15.94 -7.15
CA ALA A 384 4.69 16.77 -6.59
C ALA A 384 3.42 15.94 -6.26
N ASN A 385 3.55 15.00 -5.32
CA ASN A 385 2.49 14.08 -4.92
C ASN A 385 2.07 14.33 -3.47
N PHE A 386 0.94 15.00 -3.25
CA PHE A 386 0.55 15.52 -1.94
C PHE A 386 -0.87 15.17 -1.54
N VAL A 387 -1.12 15.25 -0.23
CA VAL A 387 -2.43 15.43 0.35
C VAL A 387 -2.40 16.73 1.13
N LEU A 388 -3.29 17.64 0.77
CA LEU A 388 -3.60 18.84 1.54
C LEU A 388 -4.81 18.52 2.42
N PHE A 389 -4.62 18.60 3.73
CA PHE A 389 -5.65 18.32 4.72
C PHE A 389 -6.61 19.49 4.92
N ASP A 390 -7.60 19.32 5.80
CA ASP A 390 -8.52 20.39 6.15
C ASP A 390 -7.77 21.51 6.91
N HIS A 391 -8.26 22.74 6.84
CA HIS A 391 -7.66 23.93 7.48
C HIS A 391 -7.58 23.85 9.00
N GLU A 392 -8.38 22.99 9.63
CA GLU A 392 -8.30 22.69 11.07
C GLU A 392 -7.17 21.70 11.41
N GLN A 393 -6.54 21.10 10.40
CA GLN A 393 -5.51 20.08 10.55
C GLN A 393 -4.17 20.61 10.07
N THR A 394 -3.39 21.10 11.02
CA THR A 394 -2.07 21.72 10.84
C THR A 394 -0.93 20.83 11.30
N THR A 395 -1.22 19.79 12.09
CA THR A 395 -0.27 18.79 12.62
C THR A 395 -0.69 17.35 12.31
N PHE A 396 0.23 16.38 12.44
CA PHE A 396 -0.09 14.96 12.28
C PHE A 396 -0.91 14.41 13.43
N THR A 397 -0.72 14.91 14.64
CA THR A 397 -1.59 14.58 15.79
C THR A 397 -3.05 14.95 15.51
N GLU A 398 -3.33 16.08 14.86
CA GLU A 398 -4.67 16.48 14.43
C GLU A 398 -5.20 15.61 13.28
N VAL A 399 -4.34 15.22 12.33
CA VAL A 399 -4.69 14.31 11.22
C VAL A 399 -5.06 12.91 11.71
N LEU A 400 -4.39 12.40 12.74
CA LEU A 400 -4.60 11.05 13.27
C LEU A 400 -5.73 10.97 14.31
N SER A 401 -6.28 12.11 14.75
CA SER A 401 -7.40 12.16 15.69
C SER A 401 -8.60 11.36 15.15
N PRO A 402 -9.36 10.64 15.99
CA PRO A 402 -10.51 9.87 15.53
C PRO A 402 -11.66 10.77 15.01
N HIS A 403 -11.68 12.05 15.40
CA HIS A 403 -12.62 13.05 14.88
C HIS A 403 -12.15 13.72 13.59
N ALA A 404 -10.94 13.41 13.13
CA ALA A 404 -10.43 13.87 11.85
C ALA A 404 -11.39 13.45 10.72
N GLY A 405 -12.05 14.44 10.13
CA GLY A 405 -12.92 14.22 8.99
C GLY A 405 -12.15 13.59 7.83
N PHE A 406 -12.82 12.70 7.10
CA PHE A 406 -12.38 12.25 5.78
C PHE A 406 -12.57 13.34 4.72
N TRP A 407 -13.57 14.20 4.94
CA TRP A 407 -14.05 15.19 3.98
C TRP A 407 -13.11 16.38 3.90
N GLY A 408 -12.90 16.92 2.70
CA GLY A 408 -12.15 18.16 2.47
C GLY A 408 -10.68 17.98 2.09
N ARG A 409 -10.16 16.74 1.99
CA ARG A 409 -8.79 16.49 1.52
C ARG A 409 -8.65 16.77 0.03
N GLN A 410 -7.64 17.55 -0.32
CA GLN A 410 -7.28 17.77 -1.71
C GLN A 410 -6.05 16.93 -2.07
N VAL A 411 -6.18 16.10 -3.09
CA VAL A 411 -5.15 15.13 -3.48
C VAL A 411 -4.48 15.61 -4.75
N LEU A 412 -3.14 15.68 -4.72
CA LEU A 412 -2.32 16.04 -5.86
C LEU A 412 -1.45 14.86 -6.28
N LEU A 413 -1.43 14.56 -7.58
CA LEU A 413 -0.50 13.63 -8.21
C LEU A 413 0.23 14.36 -9.33
N GLN A 414 1.56 14.43 -9.23
CA GLN A 414 2.45 15.10 -10.16
C GLN A 414 2.00 16.55 -10.47
N GLY A 415 1.65 17.30 -9.42
CA GLY A 415 1.22 18.69 -9.50
C GLY A 415 -0.22 18.88 -9.98
N SER A 416 -0.94 17.81 -10.31
CA SER A 416 -2.32 17.89 -10.77
C SER A 416 -3.29 17.55 -9.64
N LEU A 417 -4.34 18.33 -9.47
CA LEU A 417 -5.43 18.07 -8.53
C LEU A 417 -6.31 16.93 -9.06
N VAL A 418 -6.40 15.83 -8.30
CA VAL A 418 -6.99 14.55 -8.76
C VAL A 418 -8.16 14.07 -7.90
N ALA A 419 -8.29 14.57 -6.68
CA ALA A 419 -9.47 14.39 -5.83
C ALA A 419 -9.65 15.58 -4.87
N CYS A 420 -10.88 15.81 -4.40
CA CYS A 420 -11.29 16.84 -3.44
C CYS A 420 -12.40 16.31 -2.53
#